data_AF-A0A524DM78-F1
#
_entry.id   AF-A0A524DM78-F1
#
_cell.length_a   1.000
_cell.length_b   1.000
_cell.length_c   1.000
_cell.angle_alpha   90.00
_cell.angle_beta   90.00
_cell.angle_gamma   90.00
#
_symmetry.space_group_name_H-M   'P 1'
#
loop_
_entity.id
_entity.type
_entity.pdbx_description
1 polymer ?
#
loop_
_entity_poly.entity_id
_entity_poly.type
_entity_poly.pdbx_seq_one_letter_code
_entity_poly.pdbx_strand_id
1 'polypeptide(L)' 'EVRICARGRAISSAVDVAELTRNRFLPEVELKSIVTSTEQVERREGGGTANVSAIEITLKK' A
#
# COMPACT_ATOMS: atom_id res chain seq x y z
N GLU A 1 13.03 -4.00 8.19
CA GLU A 1 11.95 -4.30 7.21
C GLU A 1 10.76 -3.43 7.55
N VAL A 2 10.10 -2.83 6.55
CA VAL A 2 8.97 -1.91 6.70
C VAL A 2 7.88 -2.29 5.70
N ARG A 3 6.62 -2.25 6.14
CA ARG A 3 5.44 -2.48 5.29
C ARG A 3 4.67 -1.18 5.10
N ILE A 4 4.41 -0.83 3.84
CA ILE A 4 3.53 0.27 3.43
C ILE A 4 2.21 -0.37 3.00
N CYS A 5 1.12 -0.07 3.72
CA CYS A 5 -0.20 -0.63 3.45
C CYS A 5 -1.15 0.49 3.03
N ALA A 6 -1.88 0.28 1.94
CA ALA A 6 -2.88 1.22 1.46
C ALA A 6 -4.03 0.51 0.76
N ARG A 7 -5.16 1.22 0.63
CA ARG A 7 -6.35 0.73 -0.08
C ARG A 7 -7.03 1.82 -0.89
N GLY A 8 -7.71 1.42 -1.96
CA GLY A 8 -8.42 2.29 -2.87
C GLY A 8 -7.51 3.37 -3.47
N ARG A 9 -7.98 4.63 -3.46
CA ARG A 9 -7.25 5.76 -4.07
C ARG A 9 -5.86 6.02 -3.43
N ALA A 10 -5.63 5.57 -2.20
CA ALA A 10 -4.35 5.75 -1.52
C ALA A 10 -3.24 4.84 -2.07
N ILE A 11 -3.56 3.86 -2.93
CA ILE A 11 -2.57 2.96 -3.53
C ILE A 11 -1.51 3.73 -4.31
N SER A 12 -1.91 4.74 -5.09
CA SER A 12 -0.96 5.57 -5.84
C SER A 12 0.05 6.24 -4.91
N SER A 13 -0.44 6.83 -3.81
CA SER A 13 0.44 7.46 -2.82
C SER A 13 1.37 6.47 -2.10
N ALA A 14 0.93 5.23 -1.86
CA ALA A 14 1.79 4.20 -1.29
C ALA A 14 2.94 3.82 -2.21
N VAL A 15 2.67 3.72 -3.51
CA VAL A 15 3.70 3.48 -4.53
C VAL A 15 4.66 4.68 -4.63
N ASP A 16 4.14 5.91 -4.62
CA ASP A 16 4.96 7.12 -4.63
C ASP A 16 5.90 7.16 -3.41
N VAL A 17 5.40 6.85 -2.22
CA VAL A 17 6.22 6.82 -1.00
C VAL A 17 7.30 5.74 -1.09
N ALA A 18 6.98 4.54 -1.59
CA ALA A 18 7.95 3.48 -1.74
C ALA A 18 9.08 3.88 -2.70
N GLU A 19 8.74 4.38 -3.88
CA GLU A 19 9.69 4.82 -4.90
C GLU A 19 10.52 6.02 -4.45
N LEU A 20 9.88 7.04 -3.85
CA LEU A 20 10.58 8.21 -3.35
C LEU A 20 11.57 7.83 -2.25
N THR A 21 11.20 6.90 -1.36
CA THR A 21 12.07 6.43 -0.27
C THR A 21 13.32 5.77 -0.84
N ARG A 22 13.17 4.77 -1.72
CA ARG A 22 14.33 4.04 -2.29
C ARG A 22 15.17 4.88 -3.26
N ASN A 23 14.57 5.80 -4.02
CA ASN A 23 15.33 6.50 -5.07
C ASN A 23 15.99 7.78 -4.56
N ARG A 24 15.39 8.47 -3.56
CA ARG A 24 15.87 9.78 -3.10
C ARG A 24 16.46 9.77 -1.70
N PHE A 25 15.90 8.99 -0.77
CA PHE A 25 16.22 9.11 0.64
C PHE A 25 17.10 7.97 1.18
N LEU A 26 16.82 6.74 0.78
CA LEU A 26 17.47 5.52 1.27
C LEU A 26 17.77 4.56 0.08
N PRO A 27 18.81 4.85 -0.72
CA PRO A 27 19.18 4.06 -1.90
C PRO A 27 19.52 2.59 -1.62
N GLU A 28 19.88 2.27 -0.38
CA GLU A 28 20.20 0.91 0.03
C GLU A 28 18.98 0.04 0.34
N VAL A 29 17.78 0.61 0.32
CA VAL A 29 16.53 -0.12 0.60
C VAL A 29 16.01 -0.80 -0.66
N GLU A 30 15.82 -2.11 -0.58
CA GLU A 30 15.32 -2.95 -1.64
C GLU A 30 13.82 -3.27 -1.50
N LEU A 31 13.17 -3.48 -2.65
CA LEU A 31 11.80 -3.97 -2.71
C LEU A 31 11.79 -5.49 -2.44
N LYS A 32 11.22 -5.91 -1.31
CA LYS A 32 11.11 -7.32 -0.93
C LYS A 32 9.89 -7.99 -1.56
N SER A 33 8.72 -7.36 -1.47
CA SER A 33 7.48 -7.92 -2.01
C SER A 33 6.40 -6.86 -2.23
N ILE A 34 5.50 -7.13 -3.18
CA ILE A 34 4.25 -6.39 -3.38
C ILE A 34 3.12 -7.41 -3.40
N VAL A 35 2.13 -7.22 -2.53
CA VAL A 35 0.94 -8.06 -2.44
C VAL A 35 -0.28 -7.21 -2.70
N THR A 36 -1.14 -7.65 -3.60
CA THR A 36 -2.46 -7.03 -3.84
C THR A 36 -3.55 -7.93 -3.28
N SER A 37 -4.60 -7.32 -2.77
CA SER A 37 -5.76 -8.02 -2.26
C SER A 37 -7.03 -7.17 -2.45
N THR A 38 -8.17 -7.74 -2.06
CA THR A 38 -9.44 -7.00 -1.99
C THR A 38 -9.94 -7.08 -0.55
N GLU A 39 -10.18 -5.93 0.06
CA GLU A 39 -10.75 -5.82 1.40
C GLU A 39 -12.24 -5.46 1.33
N GLN A 40 -13.03 -6.04 2.23
CA GLN A 40 -14.42 -5.62 2.42
C GLN A 40 -14.49 -4.54 3.49
N VAL A 41 -14.91 -3.34 3.11
CA VAL A 41 -15.05 -2.20 4.01
C VAL A 41 -16.53 -1.88 4.19
N GLU A 42 -16.96 -1.72 5.44
CA GLU A 42 -18.33 -1.32 5.74
C GLU A 42 -18.59 0.12 5.27
N ARG A 43 -19.70 0.34 4.56
CA ARG A 43 -20.13 1.69 4.20
C ARG A 43 -20.68 2.41 5.43
N ARG A 44 -20.14 3.61 5.71
CA ARG A 44 -20.57 4.46 6.84
C ARG A 44 -22.06 4.81 6.83
N GLU A 45 -22.69 4.90 5.67
CA GLU A 45 -24.11 5.30 5.55
C GLU A 45 -25.11 4.16 5.76
N GLY A 46 -24.66 2.98 6.21
CA GLY A 46 -25.56 1.84 6.46
C GLY A 46 -26.09 1.27 5.14
N GLY A 47 -25.27 0.45 4.48
CA GLY A 47 -25.61 -0.08 3.15
C GLY A 47 -24.71 -1.23 2.70
N GLY A 48 -24.28 -2.07 3.64
CA GLY A 48 -23.45 -3.25 3.38
C GLY A 48 -21.95 -2.97 3.22
N THR A 49 -21.23 -3.99 2.74
CA THR A 49 -19.79 -3.93 2.49
C THR A 49 -19.49 -3.47 1.06
N ALA A 50 -18.33 -2.82 0.89
CA ALA A 50 -17.77 -2.46 -0.39
C ALA A 50 -16.42 -3.15 -0.56
N ASN A 51 -16.19 -3.74 -1.74
CA ASN A 51 -14.90 -4.28 -2.11
C ASN A 51 -13.96 -3.14 -2.49
N VAL A 52 -12.81 -3.07 -1.84
CA VAL A 52 -11.78 -2.05 -2.06
C VAL A 52 -10.47 -2.75 -2.33
N SER A 53 -9.81 -2.42 -3.44
CA SER A 53 -8.46 -2.92 -3.73
C SER A 53 -7.51 -2.49 -2.62
N ALA A 54 -6.62 -3.38 -2.20
CA ALA A 54 -5.59 -3.11 -1.21
C ALA A 54 -4.21 -3.51 -1.76
N ILE A 55 -3.19 -2.84 -1.26
CA ILE A 55 -1.78 -3.08 -1.59
C ILE A 55 -0.95 -3.10 -0.31
N GLU A 56 0.02 -3.99 -0.30
CA GLU A 56 1.06 -4.07 0.71
C GLU A 56 2.42 -4.12 0.02
N ILE A 57 3.24 -3.11 0.27
CA ILE A 57 4.59 -3.00 -0.27
C ILE A 57 5.57 -3.20 0.88
N THR A 58 6.42 -4.21 0.78
CA THR A 58 7.43 -4.51 1.79
C THR A 58 8.80 -4.08 1.30
N LEU A 59 9.44 -3.20 2.07
CA LEU A 59 10.78 -2.70 1.85
C LEU A 59 11.74 -3.28 2.89
N LYS A 60 12.94 -3.67 2.46
CA LYS A 60 13.97 -4.26 3.32
C LYS A 60 15.34 -3.64 3.02
N LYS A 61 16.11 -3.40 4.07
CA LYS A 61 17.54 -3.06 3.98
C LYS A 61 18.36 -4.34 4.14
#